data_AF-A0A021XI14-F1
#
_entry.id   AF-A0A021XI14-F1
#
_cell.length_a   1.000
_cell.length_b   1.000
_cell.length_c   1.000
_cell.angle_alpha   90.00
_cell.angle_beta   90.00
_cell.angle_gamma   90.00
#
_symmetry.space_group_name_H-M   'P 1'
#
loop_
_entity.id
_entity.type
_entity.pdbx_description
1 polymer ?
#
loop_
_entity_poly.entity_id
_entity_poly.type
_entity_poly.pdbx_seq_one_letter_code
_entity_poly.pdbx_strand_id
1 'polypeptide(L)'
;MREFAKVTPQTWRDKRFKGLSSSDARLAYLYCVASEHQNSSGVCRLPSLYACADLAWTNERYMAALAEVVAAGLIVHDPDTDELYCVGWYGINPAMNPSHGQFIERRISEIESDFIREAVETEFLQSQEEREARRQRKPTNVHPLNAAPDRLLETGYLKRGQS
;
A
#
# COMPACT_ATOMS: atom_id res chain seq x y z
N MET A 1 -16.73 -1.28 5.98
CA MET A 1 -16.28 -0.29 4.98
C MET A 1 -14.78 -0.15 5.15
N ARG A 2 -13.97 -0.29 4.10
CA ARG A 2 -12.53 -0.02 4.21
C ARG A 2 -12.40 1.49 4.27
N GLU A 3 -11.95 2.03 5.40
CA GLU A 3 -12.09 3.46 5.65
C GLU A 3 -11.13 4.30 4.81
N PHE A 4 -9.87 3.87 4.61
CA PHE A 4 -8.89 4.65 3.83
C PHE A 4 -7.81 3.76 3.20
N ALA A 5 -7.31 4.15 2.03
CA ALA A 5 -6.02 3.69 1.52
C ALA A 5 -4.90 4.20 2.42
N LYS A 6 -3.90 3.36 2.73
CA LYS A 6 -2.85 3.72 3.68
C LYS A 6 -1.76 4.57 3.01
N VAL A 7 -1.57 5.80 3.47
CA VAL A 7 -0.32 6.55 3.24
C VAL A 7 0.63 6.25 4.40
N THR A 8 1.78 5.63 4.12
CA THR A 8 2.73 5.26 5.16
C THR A 8 3.82 6.32 5.34
N PRO A 9 4.47 6.41 6.50
CA PRO A 9 5.67 7.25 6.65
C PRO A 9 6.82 6.87 5.70
N GLN A 10 6.77 5.70 5.04
CA GLN A 10 7.76 5.32 4.04
C GLN A 10 7.63 6.15 2.76
N THR A 11 6.45 6.69 2.45
CA THR A 11 6.24 7.60 1.31
C THR A 11 7.22 8.78 1.34
N TRP A 12 7.43 9.38 2.51
CA TRP A 12 8.38 10.49 2.70
C TRP A 12 9.85 10.08 2.59
N ARG A 13 10.15 8.78 2.55
CA ARG A 13 11.49 8.21 2.36
C ARG A 13 11.69 7.61 0.97
N ASP A 14 10.62 7.37 0.22
CA ASP A 14 10.70 6.88 -1.16
C ASP A 14 11.47 7.88 -2.02
N LYS A 15 12.52 7.40 -2.69
CA LYS A 15 13.39 8.24 -3.53
C LYS A 15 12.64 8.83 -4.72
N ARG A 16 11.66 8.11 -5.28
CA ARG A 16 10.81 8.57 -6.38
C ARG A 16 9.95 9.74 -5.92
N PHE A 17 9.25 9.57 -4.79
CA PHE A 17 8.40 10.61 -4.21
C PHE A 17 9.20 11.85 -3.78
N LYS A 18 10.36 11.65 -3.15
CA LYS A 18 11.27 12.76 -2.81
C LYS A 18 11.85 13.46 -4.04
N GLY A 19 12.01 12.73 -5.14
CA GLY A 19 12.51 13.24 -6.41
C GLY A 19 11.51 14.13 -7.16
N LEU A 20 10.24 14.12 -6.77
CA LEU A 20 9.24 15.06 -7.30
C LEU A 20 9.65 16.50 -6.96
N SER A 21 9.79 17.29 -8.01
CA SER A 21 10.21 18.69 -8.04
C SER A 21 9.10 19.63 -7.59
N SER A 22 7.83 19.33 -7.91
CA SER A 22 6.70 20.19 -7.56
C SER A 22 5.92 19.67 -6.34
N SER A 23 5.38 20.60 -5.53
CA SER A 23 4.40 20.25 -4.49
C SER A 23 3.11 19.71 -5.10
N ASP A 24 2.78 20.14 -6.32
CA ASP A 24 1.59 19.72 -7.04
C ASP A 24 1.66 18.23 -7.40
N ALA A 25 2.79 17.75 -7.93
CA ALA A 25 2.99 16.33 -8.19
C ALA A 25 2.88 15.49 -6.91
N ARG A 26 3.42 15.98 -5.80
CA ARG A 26 3.29 15.29 -4.50
C ARG A 26 1.84 15.21 -4.04
N LEU A 27 1.08 16.30 -4.18
CA LEU A 27 -0.33 16.32 -3.83
C LEU A 27 -1.16 15.45 -4.78
N ALA A 28 -0.89 15.49 -6.08
CA ALA A 28 -1.54 14.66 -7.09
C ALA A 28 -1.33 13.16 -6.79
N TYR A 29 -0.10 12.74 -6.46
CA TYR A 29 0.17 11.38 -6.04
C TYR A 29 -0.62 10.98 -4.79
N LEU A 30 -0.60 11.82 -3.74
CA LEU A 30 -1.33 11.55 -2.50
C LEU A 30 -2.84 11.47 -2.72
N TYR A 31 -3.37 12.33 -3.58
CA TYR A 31 -4.77 12.30 -4.00
C TYR A 31 -5.10 11.00 -4.73
N CYS A 32 -4.31 10.56 -5.71
CA CYS A 32 -4.55 9.28 -6.41
C CYS A 32 -4.52 8.06 -5.47
N VAL A 33 -3.70 8.11 -4.42
CA VAL A 33 -3.62 7.05 -3.41
C VAL A 33 -4.82 7.07 -2.48
N ALA A 34 -5.29 8.25 -2.05
CA ALA A 34 -6.21 8.38 -0.91
C ALA A 34 -7.62 8.88 -1.26
N SER A 35 -7.90 9.20 -2.53
CA SER A 35 -9.22 9.68 -2.96
C SER A 35 -10.27 8.56 -2.91
N GLU A 36 -11.54 8.97 -2.93
CA GLU A 36 -12.69 8.06 -2.94
C GLU A 36 -12.78 7.17 -4.20
N HIS A 37 -12.08 7.56 -5.26
CA HIS A 37 -12.02 6.78 -6.51
C HIS A 37 -11.19 5.50 -6.37
N GLN A 38 -10.35 5.42 -5.33
CA GLN A 38 -9.42 4.32 -5.16
C GLN A 38 -10.08 3.07 -4.56
N ASN A 39 -9.64 1.89 -4.98
CA ASN A 39 -10.17 0.61 -4.48
C ASN A 39 -9.06 -0.39 -4.10
N SER A 40 -9.41 -1.64 -3.80
CA SER A 40 -8.46 -2.65 -3.30
C SER A 40 -7.42 -3.11 -4.32
N SER A 41 -7.63 -2.95 -5.63
CA SER A 41 -6.65 -3.29 -6.67
C SER A 41 -5.52 -2.27 -6.80
N GLY A 42 -5.67 -1.08 -6.20
CA GLY A 42 -4.75 0.04 -6.41
C GLY A 42 -4.92 0.74 -7.76
N VAL A 43 -5.94 0.35 -8.53
CA VAL A 43 -6.34 0.99 -9.77
C VAL A 43 -7.64 1.76 -9.56
N CYS A 44 -7.68 3.00 -10.04
CA CYS A 44 -8.90 3.78 -10.12
C CYS A 44 -9.11 4.33 -11.53
N ARG A 45 -10.38 4.44 -11.93
CA ARG A 45 -10.76 5.22 -13.10
C ARG A 45 -11.01 6.66 -12.66
N LEU A 46 -10.19 7.58 -13.13
CA LEU A 46 -10.17 8.98 -12.72
C LEU A 46 -10.01 9.91 -13.92
N PRO A 47 -11.12 10.28 -14.59
CA PRO A 47 -11.10 11.31 -15.60
C PRO A 47 -10.54 12.62 -15.04
N SER A 48 -9.69 13.30 -15.81
CA SER A 48 -8.98 14.50 -15.34
C SER A 48 -9.89 15.58 -14.74
N LEU A 49 -11.10 15.76 -15.26
CA LEU A 49 -12.06 16.75 -14.76
C LEU A 49 -12.59 16.47 -13.35
N TYR A 50 -12.64 15.20 -12.93
CA TYR A 50 -13.00 14.86 -11.55
C TYR A 50 -11.88 15.26 -10.59
N ALA A 51 -10.63 14.96 -10.95
CA ALA A 51 -9.48 15.40 -10.18
C ALA A 51 -9.38 16.94 -10.12
N CYS A 52 -9.67 17.63 -11.22
CA CYS A 52 -9.72 19.09 -11.26
C CYS A 52 -10.78 19.66 -10.31
N ALA A 53 -11.97 19.06 -10.26
CA ALA A 53 -13.05 19.49 -9.37
C ALA A 53 -12.65 19.34 -7.89
N ASP A 54 -12.09 18.18 -7.52
CA ASP A 54 -11.69 17.88 -6.14
C ASP A 54 -10.52 18.74 -5.66
N LEU A 55 -9.53 18.96 -6.53
CA LEU A 55 -8.32 19.74 -6.21
C LEU A 55 -8.52 21.25 -6.42
N ALA A 56 -9.63 21.67 -7.02
CA ALA A 56 -9.87 23.03 -7.51
C ALA A 56 -8.74 23.52 -8.45
N TRP A 57 -8.31 22.66 -9.37
CA TRP A 57 -7.22 22.90 -10.31
C TRP A 57 -7.72 23.07 -11.75
N THR A 58 -6.94 23.77 -12.57
CA THR A 58 -7.14 23.72 -14.02
C THR A 58 -6.67 22.35 -14.55
N ASN A 59 -7.16 21.98 -15.74
CA ASN A 59 -6.76 20.72 -16.36
C ASN A 59 -5.25 20.69 -16.65
N GLU A 60 -4.70 21.79 -17.14
CA GLU A 60 -3.27 21.91 -17.47
C GLU A 60 -2.40 21.69 -16.24
N ARG A 61 -2.80 22.26 -15.09
CA ARG A 61 -2.09 22.07 -13.82
C ARG A 61 -2.12 20.62 -13.36
N TYR A 62 -3.28 19.98 -13.41
CA TYR A 62 -3.42 18.57 -13.03
C TYR A 62 -2.61 17.66 -13.95
N MET A 63 -2.72 17.84 -15.26
CA MET A 63 -2.01 17.01 -16.24
C MET A 63 -0.50 17.17 -16.14
N ALA A 64 0.01 18.38 -15.87
CA ALA A 64 1.44 18.60 -15.62
C ALA A 64 1.93 17.87 -14.35
N ALA A 65 1.16 17.96 -13.26
CA ALA A 65 1.47 17.25 -12.03
C ALA A 65 1.42 15.72 -12.20
N LEU A 66 0.38 15.21 -12.87
CA LEU A 66 0.23 13.78 -13.16
C LEU A 66 1.38 13.26 -14.03
N ALA A 67 1.76 14.00 -15.09
CA ALA A 67 2.88 13.63 -15.95
C ALA A 67 4.20 13.50 -15.18
N GLU A 68 4.45 14.38 -14.20
CA GLU A 68 5.62 14.29 -13.33
C GLU A 68 5.60 13.03 -12.44
N VAL A 69 4.43 12.69 -11.88
CA VAL A 69 4.24 11.48 -11.05
C VAL A 69 4.41 10.20 -11.88
N VAL A 70 3.91 10.19 -13.12
CA VAL A 70 4.08 9.09 -14.07
C VAL A 70 5.55 8.94 -14.46
N ALA A 71 6.24 10.04 -14.80
CA ALA A 71 7.66 10.02 -15.12
C ALA A 71 8.54 9.54 -13.96
N ALA A 72 8.12 9.79 -12.71
CA ALA A 72 8.80 9.27 -11.51
C ALA A 72 8.54 7.77 -11.25
N GLY A 73 7.66 7.12 -12.02
CA GLY A 73 7.30 5.71 -11.85
C GLY A 73 6.52 5.42 -10.57
N LEU A 74 5.78 6.42 -10.07
CA LEU A 74 4.88 6.26 -8.92
C LEU A 74 3.47 5.87 -9.34
N ILE A 75 3.06 6.27 -10.54
CA ILE A 75 1.76 5.95 -11.14
C ILE A 75 1.98 5.46 -12.57
N VAL A 76 1.20 4.46 -12.97
CA VAL A 76 0.98 4.11 -14.38
C VAL A 76 -0.37 4.69 -14.80
N HIS A 77 -0.44 5.37 -15.93
CA HIS A 77 -1.64 6.04 -16.42
C HIS A 77 -1.96 5.59 -17.84
N ASP A 78 -3.22 5.22 -18.07
CA ASP A 78 -3.78 5.00 -19.39
C ASP A 78 -4.78 6.13 -19.72
N PRO A 79 -4.43 7.06 -20.62
CA PRO A 79 -5.32 8.15 -20.98
C PRO A 79 -6.54 7.69 -21.80
N ASP A 80 -6.52 6.50 -22.42
CA ASP A 80 -7.63 6.03 -23.25
C ASP A 80 -8.77 5.48 -22.38
N THR A 81 -8.47 4.92 -21.21
CA THR A 81 -9.44 4.37 -20.25
C THR A 81 -9.66 5.25 -19.01
N ASP A 82 -8.88 6.33 -18.88
CA ASP A 82 -8.76 7.17 -17.68
C ASP A 82 -8.32 6.39 -16.43
N GLU A 83 -7.57 5.29 -16.58
CA GLU A 83 -7.17 4.44 -15.46
C GLU A 83 -5.78 4.79 -14.92
N LEU A 84 -5.66 4.78 -13.59
CA LEU A 84 -4.44 5.08 -12.86
C LEU A 84 -4.11 3.95 -11.90
N TYR A 85 -2.91 3.40 -11.99
CA TYR A 85 -2.38 2.41 -11.06
C TYR A 85 -1.30 3.00 -10.16
N CYS A 86 -1.47 2.89 -8.85
CA CYS A 86 -0.47 3.28 -7.87
C CYS A 86 0.60 2.18 -7.69
N VAL A 87 1.81 2.39 -8.19
CA VAL A 87 2.89 1.38 -8.18
C VAL A 87 3.36 1.07 -6.76
N GLY A 88 3.53 -0.22 -6.42
CA GLY A 88 3.90 -0.67 -5.08
C GLY A 88 2.72 -0.77 -4.11
N TRP A 89 1.48 -0.72 -4.63
CA TRP A 89 0.25 -0.78 -3.84
C TRP A 89 0.23 -1.96 -2.86
N TYR A 90 0.59 -3.15 -3.31
CA TYR A 90 0.40 -4.37 -2.52
C TYR A 90 1.45 -4.56 -1.42
N GLY A 91 2.57 -3.83 -1.47
CA GLY A 91 3.52 -3.77 -0.36
C GLY A 91 2.95 -3.07 0.88
N ILE A 92 2.00 -2.15 0.68
CA ILE A 92 1.35 -1.37 1.74
C ILE A 92 -0.06 -1.91 2.05
N ASN A 93 -0.75 -2.34 1.00
CA ASN A 93 -2.15 -2.74 0.99
C ASN A 93 -2.30 -4.21 0.54
N PRO A 94 -1.61 -5.18 1.15
CA PRO A 94 -1.72 -6.57 0.73
C PRO A 94 -3.15 -7.10 0.97
N ALA A 95 -3.51 -8.15 0.24
CA ALA A 95 -4.72 -8.91 0.55
C ALA A 95 -4.69 -9.33 2.04
N MET A 96 -5.87 -9.38 2.68
CA MET A 96 -5.95 -9.62 4.13
C MET A 96 -6.05 -11.11 4.44
N ASN A 97 -6.73 -11.85 3.58
CA ASN A 97 -6.98 -13.28 3.64
C ASN A 97 -7.26 -13.80 2.20
N PRO A 98 -7.39 -15.12 1.98
CA PRO A 98 -7.63 -15.66 0.64
C PRO A 98 -8.90 -15.12 -0.04
N SER A 99 -9.99 -14.96 0.71
CA SER A 99 -11.25 -14.43 0.16
C SER A 99 -11.12 -12.97 -0.30
N HIS A 100 -10.37 -12.13 0.43
CA HIS A 100 -10.04 -10.77 -0.01
C HIS A 100 -9.14 -10.80 -1.26
N GLY A 101 -8.25 -11.79 -1.37
CA GLY A 101 -7.45 -12.00 -2.57
C GLY A 101 -8.31 -12.26 -3.81
N GLN A 102 -9.26 -13.19 -3.72
CA GLN A 102 -10.21 -13.48 -4.81
C GLN A 102 -11.04 -12.25 -5.22
N PHE A 103 -11.44 -11.42 -4.24
CA PHE A 103 -12.12 -10.17 -4.53
C PHE A 103 -11.22 -9.17 -5.30
N ILE A 104 -9.94 -9.09 -4.93
CA ILE A 104 -8.96 -8.27 -5.64
C ILE A 104 -8.74 -8.81 -7.07
N GLU A 105 -8.58 -10.12 -7.26
CA GLU A 105 -8.44 -10.74 -8.59
C GLU A 105 -9.62 -10.38 -9.50
N ARG A 106 -10.84 -10.47 -8.98
CA ARG A 106 -12.03 -10.04 -9.72
C ARG A 106 -11.93 -8.56 -10.12
N ARG A 107 -11.53 -7.67 -9.19
CA ARG A 107 -11.36 -6.25 -9.49
C ARG A 107 -10.29 -6.00 -10.55
N ILE A 108 -9.21 -6.78 -10.53
CA ILE A 108 -8.17 -6.70 -11.55
C ILE A 108 -8.72 -7.13 -12.93
N SER A 109 -9.54 -8.18 -12.99
CA SER A 109 -10.18 -8.59 -14.25
C SER A 109 -11.17 -7.56 -14.82
N GLU A 110 -11.65 -6.63 -13.99
CA GLU A 110 -12.56 -5.55 -14.37
C GLU A 110 -11.84 -4.30 -14.92
N ILE A 111 -10.50 -4.23 -14.85
CA ILE A 111 -9.71 -3.12 -15.42
C ILE A 111 -9.94 -3.07 -16.95
N GLU A 112 -9.96 -1.90 -17.57
CA GLU A 112 -10.15 -1.80 -19.03
C GLU A 112 -8.82 -1.84 -19.79
N SER A 113 -7.80 -1.18 -19.25
CA SER A 113 -6.45 -1.09 -19.82
C SER A 113 -5.67 -2.39 -19.63
N ASP A 114 -5.31 -3.03 -20.74
CA ASP A 114 -4.60 -4.31 -20.72
C ASP A 114 -3.19 -4.20 -20.11
N PHE A 115 -2.46 -3.10 -20.38
CA PHE A 115 -1.11 -2.95 -19.84
C PHE A 115 -1.13 -2.59 -18.35
N ILE A 116 -2.12 -1.83 -17.88
CA ILE A 116 -2.31 -1.60 -16.45
C ILE A 116 -2.70 -2.91 -15.78
N ARG A 117 -3.64 -3.67 -16.37
CA ARG A 117 -4.06 -4.97 -15.87
C ARG A 117 -2.86 -5.90 -15.69
N GLU A 118 -2.03 -6.07 -16.73
CA GLU A 118 -0.84 -6.92 -16.68
C GLU A 118 0.14 -6.48 -15.57
N ALA A 119 0.38 -5.18 -15.43
CA ALA A 119 1.25 -4.64 -14.39
C ALA A 119 0.72 -4.95 -12.97
N VAL A 120 -0.59 -4.78 -12.77
CA VAL A 120 -1.26 -5.01 -11.48
C VAL A 120 -1.32 -6.50 -11.15
N GLU A 121 -1.63 -7.35 -12.12
CA GLU A 121 -1.62 -8.82 -11.98
C GLU A 121 -0.23 -9.30 -11.54
N THR A 122 0.82 -8.81 -12.21
CA THR A 122 2.21 -9.15 -11.90
C THR A 122 2.56 -8.78 -10.46
N GLU A 123 2.29 -7.55 -10.02
CA GLU A 123 2.61 -7.12 -8.65
C GLU A 123 1.74 -7.86 -7.61
N PHE A 124 0.48 -8.14 -7.95
CA PHE A 124 -0.42 -8.86 -7.05
C PHE A 124 0.01 -10.31 -6.82
N LEU A 125 0.39 -11.03 -7.88
CA LEU A 125 0.91 -12.40 -7.79
C LEU A 125 2.18 -12.46 -6.95
N GLN A 126 3.13 -11.57 -7.19
CA GLN A 126 4.35 -11.46 -6.37
C GLN A 126 4.01 -11.24 -4.89
N SER A 127 3.04 -10.37 -4.60
CA SER A 127 2.57 -10.15 -3.23
C SER A 127 1.97 -11.42 -2.60
N GLN A 128 1.23 -12.23 -3.35
CA GLN A 128 0.69 -13.49 -2.82
C GLN A 128 1.81 -14.49 -2.53
N GLU A 129 2.75 -14.68 -3.46
CA GLU A 129 3.91 -15.57 -3.28
C GLU A 129 4.72 -15.19 -2.04
N GLU A 130 5.02 -13.90 -1.85
CA GLU A 130 5.71 -13.42 -0.66
C GLU A 130 4.96 -13.73 0.63
N ARG A 131 3.63 -13.61 0.62
CA ARG A 131 2.79 -13.90 1.79
C ARG A 131 2.78 -15.38 2.12
N GLU A 132 2.68 -16.24 1.11
CA GLU A 132 2.76 -17.68 1.28
C GLU A 132 4.13 -18.11 1.81
N ALA A 133 5.21 -17.58 1.25
CA ALA A 133 6.56 -17.82 1.74
C ALA A 133 6.74 -17.37 3.20
N ARG A 134 6.20 -16.20 3.59
CA ARG A 134 6.20 -15.73 4.99
C ARG A 134 5.37 -16.63 5.91
N ARG A 135 4.27 -17.19 5.42
CA ARG A 135 3.43 -18.15 6.18
C ARG A 135 4.16 -19.46 6.41
N GLN A 136 4.88 -19.97 5.41
CA GLN A 136 5.68 -21.20 5.51
C GLN A 136 6.90 -21.03 6.42
N ARG A 137 7.49 -19.82 6.48
CA ARG A 137 8.64 -19.50 7.35
C ARG A 137 8.32 -19.32 8.83
N LYS A 138 7.04 -19.19 9.23
CA LYS A 138 6.69 -19.02 10.65
C LYS A 138 7.08 -20.29 11.43
N PRO A 139 8.04 -20.23 12.37
CA PRO A 139 8.45 -21.40 13.11
C PRO A 139 7.30 -21.90 14.00
N THR A 140 7.06 -23.21 14.00
CA THR A 140 6.07 -23.91 14.84
C THR A 140 6.38 -23.80 16.35
N ASN A 141 7.57 -23.36 16.74
CA ASN A 141 8.01 -23.33 18.13
C ASN A 141 8.07 -21.90 18.69
N VAL A 142 6.93 -21.39 19.14
CA VAL A 142 6.89 -20.41 20.22
C VAL A 142 6.88 -21.22 21.51
N HIS A 143 8.04 -21.43 22.12
CA HIS A 143 8.09 -21.84 23.53
C HIS A 143 7.43 -20.70 24.33
N PRO A 144 6.39 -20.96 25.14
CA PRO A 144 5.82 -19.92 25.97
C PRO A 144 6.89 -19.38 26.92
N LEU A 145 7.00 -18.05 27.00
CA LEU A 145 7.89 -17.32 27.92
C LEU A 145 7.67 -17.65 29.40
N ASN A 146 6.64 -18.44 29.72
CA ASN A 146 6.27 -18.85 31.07
C ASN A 146 6.88 -20.20 31.51
N ALA A 147 7.85 -20.75 30.77
CA ALA A 147 8.54 -21.98 31.15
C ALA A 147 9.94 -21.75 31.78
N ALA A 148 10.17 -20.60 32.41
CA ALA A 148 11.33 -20.40 33.26
C ALA A 148 10.95 -20.69 34.72
N PRO A 149 11.65 -21.60 35.44
CA PRO A 149 11.51 -21.67 36.88
C PRO A 149 11.96 -20.33 37.47
N ASP A 150 11.17 -19.83 38.41
CA ASP A 150 11.21 -18.49 38.97
C ASP A 150 12.52 -18.21 39.73
N ARG A 151 13.60 -17.91 38.99
CA ARG A 151 14.95 -17.64 39.55
C ARG A 151 15.00 -16.40 40.45
N LEU A 152 13.94 -15.58 40.48
CA LEU A 152 13.84 -14.43 41.36
C LEU A 152 13.58 -14.81 42.83
N LEU A 153 13.10 -16.04 43.09
CA LEU A 153 12.85 -16.52 44.45
C LEU A 153 14.08 -17.18 45.11
N GLU A 154 15.13 -17.50 44.33
CA GLU A 154 16.35 -18.13 44.87
C GLU A 154 17.46 -17.13 45.25
N THR A 155 17.41 -15.89 44.78
CA THR A 155 18.35 -14.87 45.27
C THR A 155 17.93 -14.45 46.68
N GLY A 156 18.79 -14.66 47.67
CA GLY A 156 18.57 -14.41 49.11
C GLY A 156 18.30 -12.96 49.54
N TYR A 157 17.70 -12.14 48.68
CA TYR A 157 17.35 -10.75 48.92
C TYR A 157 16.10 -10.56 49.81
N LEU A 158 15.28 -11.59 50.01
CA LEU A 158 14.06 -11.52 50.85
C LEU A 158 14.17 -12.23 52.22
N LYS A 159 15.32 -12.82 52.58
CA LYS A 159 15.50 -13.46 53.90
C LYS A 159 15.99 -12.52 55.02
N ARG A 160 16.08 -11.21 54.79
CA ARG A 160 16.41 -10.21 55.83
C ARG A 160 15.22 -9.30 56.07
N GLY A 161 14.24 -9.80 56.82
CA GLY A 161 13.07 -9.01 57.19
C GLY A 161 12.16 -9.65 58.25
N GLN A 162 12.61 -10.67 58.96
CA GLN A 162 11.92 -11.16 60.16
C GLN A 162 12.96 -11.50 61.24
N SER A 163 13.22 -10.51 62.09
CA SER A 163 13.72 -10.66 63.45
C SER A 163 13.15 -9.50 64.26
#